data_AF-A0A947NJX3-F1
#
_entry.id   AF-A0A947NJX3-F1
#
_cell.length_a   1.000
_cell.length_b   1.000
_cell.length_c   1.000
_cell.angle_alpha   90.00
_cell.angle_beta   90.00
_cell.angle_gamma   90.00
#
_symmetry.space_group_name_H-M   'P 1'
#
loop_
_entity.id
_entity.type
_entity.pdbx_description
1 polymer ?
#
loop_
_entity_poly.entity_id
_entity_poly.type
_entity_poly.pdbx_seq_one_letter_code
_entity_poly.pdbx_strand_id
1 'polypeptide(L)'
;IYKIKILKRWASLSNYVDETYSYVVYNLWDFWTEITQRLNLNSVQEMASFRGQEIYNYLSRKKVPKGLRVIARQRLKDHALVLENGRAGIYYGQQMKKYRKFSLQKKKSFGNIKELKGQVASPGLVKGIVRVVYTMHDLKKVERGNIMVTDATNPTYVPAMERSAAVITDEGGLLCHAAIVSRELKIPCVVGTEIGTRVFKDGEKVMVDAKRGIIRKI
;
A
#
# COMPACT_ATOMS: atom_id res chain seq x y z
N ILE A 1 -16.27 -29.58 8.41
CA ILE A 1 -14.78 -29.55 8.38
C ILE A 1 -14.23 -29.47 6.94
N TYR A 2 -14.69 -30.32 5.99
CA TYR A 2 -14.22 -30.31 4.59
C TYR A 2 -14.45 -29.00 3.81
N LYS A 3 -15.64 -28.39 3.93
CA LYS A 3 -15.96 -27.10 3.30
C LYS A 3 -15.03 -25.95 3.73
N ILE A 4 -14.57 -25.96 4.98
CA ILE A 4 -13.67 -24.94 5.54
C ILE A 4 -12.24 -25.09 4.96
N LYS A 5 -11.77 -26.32 4.75
CA LYS A 5 -10.46 -26.58 4.11
C LYS A 5 -10.42 -26.08 2.66
N ILE A 6 -11.50 -26.30 1.91
CA ILE A 6 -11.61 -25.82 0.52
C ILE A 6 -11.61 -24.29 0.49
N LEU A 7 -12.43 -23.64 1.32
CA LEU A 7 -12.47 -22.17 1.42
C LEU A 7 -11.11 -21.56 1.80
N LYS A 8 -10.37 -22.15 2.75
CA LYS A 8 -9.00 -21.70 3.09
C LYS A 8 -8.05 -21.79 1.90
N ARG A 9 -8.12 -22.87 1.11
CA ARG A 9 -7.30 -23.08 -0.09
C ARG A 9 -7.67 -22.12 -1.24
N TRP A 10 -8.91 -21.67 -1.31
CA TRP A 10 -9.36 -20.70 -2.31
C TRP A 10 -9.12 -19.25 -1.89
N ALA A 11 -9.13 -18.95 -0.59
CA ALA A 11 -8.71 -17.64 -0.07
C ALA A 11 -7.22 -17.37 -0.33
N SER A 12 -6.35 -18.38 -0.28
CA SER A 12 -4.95 -18.20 -0.74
C SER A 12 -4.86 -17.98 -2.25
N LEU A 13 -5.79 -18.54 -3.04
CA LEU A 13 -5.81 -18.37 -4.49
C LEU A 13 -6.20 -16.94 -4.91
N SER A 14 -6.95 -16.19 -4.10
CA SER A 14 -7.28 -14.78 -4.44
C SER A 14 -6.06 -13.88 -4.44
N ASN A 15 -5.06 -14.18 -3.59
CA ASN A 15 -3.79 -13.45 -3.55
C ASN A 15 -2.70 -14.13 -4.40
N TYR A 16 -2.97 -15.30 -4.97
CA TYR A 16 -1.98 -16.10 -5.69
C TYR A 16 -1.42 -15.38 -6.91
N VAL A 17 -2.21 -14.57 -7.60
CA VAL A 17 -1.71 -13.77 -8.74
C VAL A 17 -0.68 -12.75 -8.26
N ASP A 18 -0.96 -12.03 -7.19
CA ASP A 18 -0.05 -11.02 -6.62
C ASP A 18 1.20 -11.67 -5.99
N GLU A 19 1.03 -12.80 -5.29
CA GLU A 19 2.13 -13.59 -4.75
C GLU A 19 3.01 -14.17 -5.85
N THR A 20 2.41 -14.71 -6.92
CA THR A 20 3.14 -15.24 -8.08
C THR A 20 3.87 -14.12 -8.80
N TYR A 21 3.24 -12.95 -8.97
CA TYR A 21 3.89 -11.80 -9.56
C TYR A 21 5.08 -11.35 -8.72
N SER A 22 4.92 -11.25 -7.39
CA SER A 22 5.99 -10.89 -6.46
C SER A 22 7.12 -11.93 -6.49
N TYR A 23 6.78 -13.22 -6.54
CA TYR A 23 7.73 -14.32 -6.65
C TYR A 23 8.51 -14.25 -7.97
N VAL A 24 7.83 -14.03 -9.09
CA VAL A 24 8.48 -13.87 -10.40
C VAL A 24 9.42 -12.66 -10.39
N VAL A 25 8.97 -11.51 -9.89
CA VAL A 25 9.80 -10.29 -9.78
C VAL A 25 11.04 -10.55 -8.92
N TYR A 26 10.88 -11.25 -7.80
CA TYR A 26 11.98 -11.62 -6.90
C TYR A 26 12.98 -12.57 -7.57
N ASN A 27 12.51 -13.61 -8.25
CA ASN A 27 13.40 -14.56 -8.95
C ASN A 27 14.05 -13.96 -10.20
N LEU A 28 13.47 -12.91 -10.77
CA LEU A 28 14.08 -12.13 -11.84
C LEU A 28 15.06 -11.07 -11.32
N TRP A 29 15.31 -10.98 -10.01
CA TRP A 29 16.19 -9.95 -9.45
C TRP A 29 17.60 -9.96 -10.05
N ASP A 30 18.19 -11.14 -10.24
CA ASP A 30 19.53 -11.26 -10.85
C ASP A 30 19.51 -10.84 -12.31
N PHE A 31 18.45 -11.20 -13.05
CA PHE A 31 18.24 -10.76 -14.42
C PHE A 31 18.14 -9.23 -14.53
N TRP A 32 17.39 -8.61 -13.62
CA TRP A 32 17.25 -7.16 -13.51
C TRP A 32 18.56 -6.47 -13.14
N THR A 33 19.33 -7.07 -12.24
CA THR A 33 20.64 -6.58 -11.82
C THR A 33 21.63 -6.64 -12.98
N GLU A 34 21.66 -7.73 -13.75
CA GLU A 34 22.51 -7.88 -14.93
C GLU A 34 22.18 -6.83 -16.01
N ILE A 35 20.90 -6.60 -16.31
CA ILE A 35 20.48 -5.55 -17.25
C ILE A 35 20.95 -4.18 -16.76
N THR A 36 20.81 -3.91 -15.46
CA THR A 36 21.22 -2.64 -14.83
C THR A 36 22.71 -2.39 -15.04
N GLN A 37 23.55 -3.42 -14.83
CA GLN A 37 24.99 -3.34 -15.04
C GLN A 37 25.34 -3.12 -16.52
N ARG A 38 24.75 -3.90 -17.43
CA ARG A 38 25.02 -3.80 -18.88
C ARG A 38 24.61 -2.46 -19.49
N LEU A 39 23.59 -1.83 -18.93
CA LEU A 39 23.14 -0.49 -19.32
C LEU A 39 23.87 0.63 -18.56
N ASN A 40 24.80 0.29 -17.69
CA ASN A 40 25.52 1.20 -16.82
C ASN A 40 24.52 2.12 -16.08
N LEU A 41 23.60 1.55 -15.32
CA LEU A 41 22.65 2.30 -14.50
C LEU A 41 23.11 2.31 -13.04
N ASN A 42 22.72 3.34 -12.29
CA ASN A 42 23.17 3.49 -10.90
C ASN A 42 22.45 2.55 -9.94
N SER A 43 21.23 2.11 -10.30
CA SER A 43 20.43 1.23 -9.46
C SER A 43 19.34 0.47 -10.23
N VAL A 44 18.85 -0.61 -9.63
CA VAL A 44 17.71 -1.39 -10.15
C VAL A 44 16.43 -0.53 -10.21
N GLN A 45 16.29 0.47 -9.35
CA GLN A 45 15.17 1.42 -9.43
C GLN A 45 15.24 2.28 -10.71
N GLU A 46 16.42 2.71 -11.15
CA GLU A 46 16.57 3.39 -12.45
C GLU A 46 16.09 2.46 -13.58
N MET A 47 16.49 1.19 -13.55
CA MET A 47 16.04 0.18 -14.53
C MET A 47 14.52 -0.05 -14.48
N ALA A 48 13.92 -0.12 -13.29
CA ALA A 48 12.48 -0.31 -13.11
C ALA A 48 11.63 0.82 -13.72
N SER A 49 12.21 1.99 -14.00
CA SER A 49 11.53 3.09 -14.69
C SER A 49 11.42 2.91 -16.22
N PHE A 50 12.01 1.83 -16.75
CA PHE A 50 12.06 1.56 -18.18
C PHE A 50 10.78 0.87 -18.63
N ARG A 51 10.37 1.14 -19.86
CA ARG A 51 9.24 0.45 -20.47
C ARG A 51 9.68 -0.93 -20.97
N GLY A 52 8.79 -1.91 -20.90
CA GLY A 52 9.06 -3.27 -21.42
C GLY A 52 9.58 -3.26 -22.87
N GLN A 53 9.06 -2.36 -23.71
CA GLN A 53 9.53 -2.20 -25.10
C GLN A 53 10.98 -1.69 -25.20
N GLU A 54 11.42 -0.82 -24.28
CA GLU A 54 12.79 -0.29 -24.25
C GLU A 54 13.77 -1.40 -23.85
N ILE A 55 13.39 -2.20 -22.84
CA ILE A 55 14.15 -3.39 -22.42
C ILE A 55 14.21 -4.40 -23.56
N TYR A 56 13.08 -4.71 -24.20
CA TYR A 56 13.01 -5.63 -25.33
C TYR A 56 13.87 -5.16 -26.52
N ASN A 57 13.81 -3.87 -26.87
CA ASN A 57 14.61 -3.30 -27.96
C ASN A 57 16.11 -3.37 -27.64
N TYR A 58 16.48 -3.18 -26.38
CA TYR A 58 17.86 -3.35 -25.93
C TYR A 58 18.30 -4.81 -26.04
N LEU A 59 17.52 -5.76 -25.52
CA LEU A 59 17.87 -7.18 -25.55
C LEU A 59 17.96 -7.72 -26.97
N SER A 60 17.00 -7.35 -27.83
CA SER A 60 16.88 -7.90 -29.19
C SER A 60 17.75 -7.18 -30.22
N ARG A 61 17.91 -5.86 -30.10
CA ARG A 61 18.52 -5.02 -31.13
C ARG A 61 19.70 -4.17 -30.62
N LYS A 62 20.06 -4.29 -29.34
CA LYS A 62 21.05 -3.42 -28.66
C LYS A 62 20.77 -1.92 -28.84
N LYS A 63 19.49 -1.56 -29.10
CA LYS A 63 19.07 -0.18 -29.29
C LYS A 63 18.52 0.38 -28.00
N VAL A 64 19.02 1.54 -27.63
CA VAL A 64 18.66 2.24 -26.40
C VAL A 64 18.31 3.69 -26.76
N PRO A 65 17.23 4.26 -26.20
CA PRO A 65 16.93 5.69 -26.37
C PRO A 65 18.12 6.58 -25.99
N LYS A 66 18.40 7.61 -26.80
CA LYS A 66 19.40 8.63 -26.44
C LYS A 66 18.94 9.37 -25.18
N GLY A 67 19.85 9.58 -24.23
CA GLY A 67 19.52 10.25 -22.97
C GLY A 67 18.66 9.41 -22.01
N LEU A 68 18.67 8.07 -22.16
CA LEU A 68 17.91 7.14 -21.33
C LEU A 68 18.00 7.41 -19.82
N ARG A 69 19.19 7.70 -19.29
CA ARG A 69 19.38 8.03 -17.86
C ARG A 69 18.58 9.26 -17.44
N VAL A 70 18.50 10.29 -18.32
CA VAL A 70 17.70 11.50 -18.06
C VAL A 70 16.21 11.15 -18.06
N ILE A 71 15.77 10.33 -19.01
CA ILE A 71 14.38 9.86 -19.09
C ILE A 71 14.01 9.05 -17.84
N ALA A 72 14.86 8.11 -17.42
CA ALA A 72 14.67 7.29 -16.24
C ALA A 72 14.51 8.14 -14.97
N ARG A 73 15.39 9.12 -14.77
CA ARG A 73 15.31 10.06 -13.64
C ARG A 73 14.03 10.90 -13.67
N GLN A 74 13.61 11.36 -14.84
CA GLN A 74 12.35 12.10 -14.98
C GLN A 74 11.15 11.23 -14.60
N ARG A 75 11.12 9.97 -15.03
CA ARG A 75 10.06 9.01 -14.69
C ARG A 75 10.04 8.69 -13.19
N LEU A 76 11.20 8.43 -12.58
CA LEU A 76 11.28 8.19 -11.14
C LEU A 76 10.82 9.40 -10.31
N LYS A 77 11.09 10.61 -10.78
CA LYS A 77 10.75 11.84 -10.06
C LYS A 77 9.27 12.19 -10.13
N ASP A 78 8.67 12.09 -11.32
CA ASP A 78 7.30 12.56 -11.55
C ASP A 78 6.71 11.86 -12.78
N HIS A 79 5.76 10.95 -12.54
CA HIS A 79 5.05 10.22 -13.58
C HIS A 79 3.58 9.98 -13.22
N ALA A 80 2.74 9.77 -14.22
CA ALA A 80 1.37 9.32 -14.05
C ALA A 80 0.92 8.44 -15.22
N LEU A 81 0.09 7.46 -14.90
CA LEU A 81 -0.75 6.78 -15.87
C LEU A 81 -2.07 7.56 -15.97
N VAL A 82 -2.37 8.09 -17.15
CA VAL A 82 -3.59 8.87 -17.39
C VAL A 82 -4.41 8.18 -18.47
N LEU A 83 -5.69 7.96 -18.17
CA LEU A 83 -6.68 7.51 -19.14
C LEU A 83 -7.40 8.72 -19.72
N GLU A 84 -7.19 9.01 -21.00
CA GLU A 84 -7.83 10.13 -21.72
C GLU A 84 -8.45 9.58 -23.01
N ASN A 85 -9.74 9.82 -23.23
CA ASN A 85 -10.49 9.34 -24.40
C ASN A 85 -10.36 7.82 -24.64
N GLY A 86 -10.41 7.02 -23.56
CA GLY A 86 -10.30 5.56 -23.62
C GLY A 86 -8.88 5.04 -23.91
N ARG A 87 -7.86 5.91 -23.98
CA ARG A 87 -6.46 5.51 -24.18
C ARG A 87 -5.64 5.79 -22.93
N ALA A 88 -4.92 4.78 -22.45
CA ALA A 88 -4.00 4.91 -21.34
C ALA A 88 -2.63 5.39 -21.85
N GLY A 89 -2.12 6.48 -21.27
CA GLY A 89 -0.81 7.03 -21.56
C GLY A 89 0.02 7.22 -20.31
N ILE A 90 1.34 6.97 -20.41
CA ILE A 90 2.30 7.25 -19.32
C ILE A 90 2.96 8.60 -19.60
N TYR A 91 2.71 9.56 -18.71
CA TYR A 91 3.25 10.92 -18.77
C TYR A 91 4.31 11.11 -17.69
N TYR A 92 5.35 11.89 -17.98
CA TYR A 92 6.45 12.15 -17.05
C TYR A 92 7.16 13.49 -17.33
N GLY A 93 7.96 13.96 -16.38
CA GLY A 93 8.77 15.16 -16.57
C GLY A 93 7.94 16.43 -16.85
N GLN A 94 8.25 17.17 -17.91
CA GLN A 94 7.53 18.42 -18.21
C GLN A 94 6.05 18.20 -18.54
N GLN A 95 5.68 17.03 -19.10
CA GLN A 95 4.30 16.69 -19.45
C GLN A 95 3.41 16.60 -18.20
N MET A 96 4.00 16.32 -17.04
CA MET A 96 3.28 16.26 -15.76
C MET A 96 2.74 17.61 -15.31
N LYS A 97 3.21 18.75 -15.86
CA LYS A 97 2.66 20.08 -15.53
C LYS A 97 1.14 20.15 -15.76
N LYS A 98 0.61 19.53 -16.83
CA LYS A 98 -0.84 19.44 -17.12
C LYS A 98 -1.58 18.65 -16.03
N TYR A 99 -1.01 17.52 -15.63
CA TYR A 99 -1.67 16.53 -14.75
C TYR A 99 -1.45 16.75 -13.26
N ARG A 100 -0.45 17.55 -12.87
CA ARG A 100 -0.23 17.96 -11.48
C ARG A 100 -1.47 18.62 -10.86
N LYS A 101 -2.23 19.39 -11.64
CA LYS A 101 -3.47 20.03 -11.18
C LYS A 101 -4.59 19.03 -10.85
N PHE A 102 -4.57 17.85 -11.50
CA PHE A 102 -5.56 16.79 -11.30
C PHE A 102 -5.14 15.80 -10.21
N SER A 103 -3.84 15.47 -10.13
CA SER A 103 -3.30 14.59 -9.09
C SER A 103 -3.28 15.26 -7.70
N LEU A 104 -3.22 16.60 -7.67
CA LEU A 104 -3.56 17.40 -6.50
C LEU A 104 -5.09 17.52 -6.35
N GLN A 105 -5.81 16.40 -6.22
CA GLN A 105 -6.97 16.46 -5.32
C GLN A 105 -6.39 16.92 -3.98
N LYS A 106 -6.69 18.19 -3.66
CA LYS A 106 -6.15 18.97 -2.53
C LYS A 106 -5.79 18.03 -1.38
N LYS A 107 -4.61 18.23 -0.78
CA LYS A 107 -4.48 18.06 0.68
C LYS A 107 -5.57 18.92 1.29
N LYS A 108 -6.81 18.41 1.37
CA LYS A 108 -7.86 19.02 2.16
C LYS A 108 -7.25 19.01 3.55
N SER A 109 -7.00 20.19 4.10
CA SER A 109 -6.84 20.30 5.54
C SER A 109 -8.16 19.79 6.09
N PHE A 110 -8.19 18.52 6.48
CA PHE A 110 -9.28 18.01 7.27
C PHE A 110 -9.30 18.91 8.51
N GLY A 111 -10.46 19.52 8.79
CA GLY A 111 -10.62 20.34 9.99
C GLY A 111 -10.34 19.52 11.25
N ASN A 112 -10.68 20.02 12.43
CA ASN A 112 -10.49 19.26 13.65
C ASN A 112 -11.51 18.09 13.74
N ILE A 113 -11.25 17.01 13.00
CA ILE A 113 -12.08 15.80 12.98
C ILE A 113 -11.87 15.07 14.30
N LYS A 114 -12.87 15.21 15.18
CA LYS A 114 -12.90 14.52 16.48
C LYS A 114 -13.33 13.05 16.38
N GLU A 115 -14.06 12.71 15.32
CA GLU A 115 -14.65 11.41 15.10
C GLU A 115 -14.52 10.98 13.65
N LEU A 116 -14.06 9.74 13.43
CA LEU A 116 -13.99 9.11 12.12
C LEU A 116 -14.86 7.85 12.11
N LYS A 117 -15.47 7.56 10.97
CA LYS A 117 -16.26 6.35 10.76
C LYS A 117 -15.58 5.45 9.73
N GLY A 118 -15.81 4.15 9.88
CA GLY A 118 -15.42 3.14 8.91
C GLY A 118 -16.30 1.91 9.05
N GLN A 119 -15.96 0.88 8.28
CA GLN A 119 -16.69 -0.37 8.29
C GLN A 119 -16.21 -1.28 9.43
N VAL A 120 -17.15 -1.86 10.17
CA VAL A 120 -16.85 -2.81 11.24
C VAL A 120 -16.37 -4.12 10.64
N ALA A 121 -15.08 -4.43 10.84
CA ALA A 121 -14.51 -5.71 10.43
C ALA A 121 -14.55 -6.73 11.57
N SER A 122 -14.08 -6.34 12.76
CA SER A 122 -14.05 -7.19 13.96
C SER A 122 -14.57 -6.39 15.15
N PRO A 123 -15.66 -6.83 15.82
CA PRO A 123 -16.31 -6.02 16.84
C PRO A 123 -15.52 -5.96 18.14
N GLY A 124 -15.61 -4.83 18.83
CA GLY A 124 -14.98 -4.61 20.13
C GLY A 124 -14.94 -3.15 20.53
N LEU A 125 -14.57 -2.86 21.78
CA LEU A 125 -14.45 -1.49 22.29
C LEU A 125 -13.14 -1.38 23.07
N VAL A 126 -12.23 -0.54 22.61
CA VAL A 126 -10.93 -0.34 23.25
C VAL A 126 -10.49 1.12 23.22
N LYS A 127 -9.54 1.45 24.09
CA LYS A 127 -8.83 2.74 24.08
C LYS A 127 -7.33 2.46 24.02
N GLY A 128 -6.59 3.30 23.33
CA GLY A 128 -5.16 3.12 23.19
C GLY A 128 -4.47 4.31 22.53
N ILE A 129 -3.15 4.21 22.45
CA ILE A 129 -2.30 5.19 21.78
C ILE A 129 -2.17 4.82 20.31
N VAL A 130 -2.41 5.77 19.42
CA VAL A 130 -2.28 5.61 17.98
C VAL A 130 -0.81 5.46 17.60
N ARG A 131 -0.54 4.47 16.74
CA ARG A 131 0.68 4.33 15.96
C ARG A 131 0.32 4.21 14.49
N VAL A 132 0.69 5.22 13.73
CA VAL A 132 0.52 5.27 12.28
C VAL A 132 1.69 4.55 11.62
N VAL A 133 1.37 3.57 10.77
CA VAL A 133 2.33 2.69 10.09
C VAL A 133 2.18 2.93 8.59
N TYR A 134 3.21 3.50 7.96
CA TYR A 134 3.26 3.68 6.50
C TYR A 134 4.13 2.62 5.82
N THR A 135 5.15 2.14 6.52
CA THR A 135 6.13 1.20 5.99
C THR A 135 6.43 0.07 6.97
N MET A 136 7.04 -1.00 6.49
CA MET A 136 7.45 -2.12 7.35
C MET A 136 8.42 -1.73 8.47
N HIS A 137 9.18 -0.64 8.30
CA HIS A 137 10.07 -0.13 9.35
C HIS A 137 9.30 0.43 10.54
N ASP A 138 8.08 0.94 10.30
CA ASP A 138 7.23 1.53 11.33
C ASP A 138 6.55 0.47 12.21
N LEU A 139 6.53 -0.81 11.78
CA LEU A 139 5.93 -1.91 12.55
C LEU A 139 6.57 -2.08 13.93
N LYS A 140 7.85 -1.70 14.07
CA LYS A 140 8.57 -1.73 15.36
C LYS A 140 8.03 -0.72 16.38
N LYS A 141 7.35 0.34 15.93
CA LYS A 141 6.73 1.36 16.80
C LYS A 141 5.47 0.86 17.50
N VAL A 142 4.85 -0.20 16.96
CA VAL A 142 3.60 -0.75 17.49
C VAL A 142 3.92 -1.63 18.70
N GLU A 143 3.61 -1.10 19.87
CA GLU A 143 3.76 -1.79 21.14
C GLU A 143 2.44 -2.42 21.60
N ARG A 144 2.52 -3.26 22.63
CA ARG A 144 1.35 -3.94 23.17
C ARG A 144 0.30 -2.94 23.65
N GLY A 145 -0.93 -3.10 23.20
CA GLY A 145 -2.05 -2.24 23.59
C GLY A 145 -2.18 -0.94 22.76
N ASN A 146 -1.30 -0.71 21.78
CA ASN A 146 -1.43 0.41 20.85
C ASN A 146 -2.55 0.18 19.83
N ILE A 147 -3.02 1.25 19.21
CA ILE A 147 -3.97 1.20 18.10
C ILE A 147 -3.18 1.43 16.83
N MET A 148 -3.06 0.39 16.01
CA MET A 148 -2.34 0.48 14.75
C MET A 148 -3.25 1.10 13.69
N VAL A 149 -2.80 2.18 13.06
CA VAL A 149 -3.47 2.86 11.95
C VAL A 149 -2.58 2.74 10.73
N THR A 150 -3.09 2.22 9.61
CA THR A 150 -2.31 2.05 8.38
C THR A 150 -3.20 2.18 7.16
N ASP A 151 -2.62 2.21 5.97
CA ASP A 151 -3.38 2.29 4.73
C ASP A 151 -4.04 0.94 4.42
N ALA A 152 -3.21 -0.10 4.29
CA ALA A 152 -3.59 -1.49 4.14
C ALA A 152 -2.60 -2.40 4.87
N THR A 153 -2.96 -3.67 5.10
CA THR A 153 -2.08 -4.67 5.72
C THR A 153 -1.75 -5.80 4.76
N ASN A 154 -0.63 -6.48 5.03
CA ASN A 154 -0.23 -7.72 4.38
C ASN A 154 0.33 -8.69 5.45
N PRO A 155 0.73 -9.93 5.11
CA PRO A 155 1.17 -10.91 6.10
C PRO A 155 2.34 -10.46 7.00
N THR A 156 3.17 -9.51 6.57
CA THR A 156 4.28 -9.00 7.41
C THR A 156 3.81 -8.14 8.58
N TYR A 157 2.56 -7.66 8.54
CA TYR A 157 1.94 -6.86 9.60
C TYR A 157 1.42 -7.73 10.76
N VAL A 158 1.25 -9.04 10.56
CA VAL A 158 0.65 -9.95 11.54
C VAL A 158 1.29 -9.82 12.94
N PRO A 159 2.63 -9.80 13.11
CA PRO A 159 3.24 -9.64 14.43
C PRO A 159 2.89 -8.32 15.12
N ALA A 160 2.72 -7.23 14.35
CA ALA A 160 2.30 -5.94 14.91
C ALA A 160 0.80 -5.93 15.24
N MET A 161 -0.02 -6.58 14.42
CA MET A 161 -1.44 -6.77 14.69
C MET A 161 -1.68 -7.54 15.98
N GLU A 162 -0.90 -8.60 16.25
CA GLU A 162 -0.97 -9.37 17.50
C GLU A 162 -0.68 -8.53 18.75
N ARG A 163 0.19 -7.51 18.64
CA ARG A 163 0.46 -6.58 19.75
C ARG A 163 -0.62 -5.51 19.87
N SER A 164 -1.36 -5.23 18.82
CA SER A 164 -2.31 -4.11 18.77
C SER A 164 -3.58 -4.39 19.58
N ALA A 165 -4.08 -3.38 20.29
CA ALA A 165 -5.41 -3.41 20.91
C ALA A 165 -6.52 -3.25 19.87
N ALA A 166 -6.27 -2.53 18.78
CA ALA A 166 -7.17 -2.45 17.63
C ALA A 166 -6.39 -2.11 16.35
N VAL A 167 -6.98 -2.44 15.21
CA VAL A 167 -6.44 -2.15 13.88
C VAL A 167 -7.41 -1.28 13.10
N ILE A 168 -6.90 -0.17 12.56
CA ILE A 168 -7.63 0.76 11.71
C ILE A 168 -6.95 0.79 10.34
N THR A 169 -7.72 0.66 9.27
CA THR A 169 -7.21 0.80 7.90
C THR A 169 -7.96 1.86 7.11
N ASP A 170 -7.25 2.58 6.25
CA ASP A 170 -7.85 3.55 5.33
C ASP A 170 -8.52 2.82 4.15
N GLU A 171 -7.87 1.78 3.64
CA GLU A 171 -8.36 0.95 2.54
C GLU A 171 -8.86 -0.43 3.00
N GLY A 172 -9.66 -1.05 2.13
CA GLY A 172 -10.18 -2.41 2.30
C GLY A 172 -11.62 -2.46 2.82
N GLY A 173 -12.20 -3.65 2.72
CA GLY A 173 -13.56 -3.95 3.16
C GLY A 173 -13.63 -5.19 4.06
N LEU A 174 -14.84 -5.70 4.30
CA LEU A 174 -15.07 -6.83 5.24
C LEU A 174 -14.26 -8.10 4.97
N LEU A 175 -13.77 -8.29 3.74
CA LEU A 175 -13.03 -9.48 3.30
C LEU A 175 -11.54 -9.21 3.07
N CYS A 176 -11.03 -8.02 3.40
CA CYS A 176 -9.61 -7.72 3.22
C CYS A 176 -8.73 -8.46 4.25
N HIS A 177 -7.42 -8.46 4.00
CA HIS A 177 -6.44 -9.09 4.89
C HIS A 177 -6.57 -8.61 6.35
N ALA A 178 -6.65 -7.30 6.59
CA ALA A 178 -6.83 -6.74 7.93
C ALA A 178 -8.08 -7.31 8.63
N ALA A 179 -9.21 -7.35 7.92
CA ALA A 179 -10.47 -7.80 8.46
C ALA A 179 -10.46 -9.30 8.84
N ILE A 180 -9.87 -10.15 8.00
CA ILE A 180 -9.79 -11.59 8.25
C ILE A 180 -8.88 -11.86 9.45
N VAL A 181 -7.65 -11.34 9.40
CA VAL A 181 -6.64 -11.59 10.45
C VAL A 181 -7.09 -11.02 11.79
N SER A 182 -7.69 -9.82 11.82
CA SER A 182 -8.19 -9.25 13.08
C SER A 182 -9.31 -10.07 13.74
N ARG A 183 -10.16 -10.74 12.95
CA ARG A 183 -11.16 -11.67 13.49
C ARG A 183 -10.53 -12.93 14.09
N GLU A 184 -9.50 -13.46 13.43
CA GLU A 184 -8.75 -14.63 13.92
C GLU A 184 -8.01 -14.31 15.23
N LEU A 185 -7.41 -13.11 15.31
CA LEU A 185 -6.72 -12.60 16.50
C LEU A 185 -7.68 -12.09 17.58
N LYS A 186 -8.99 -12.02 17.31
CA LYS A 186 -10.03 -11.46 18.20
C LYS A 186 -9.72 -10.02 18.66
N ILE A 187 -9.11 -9.22 17.77
CA ILE A 187 -8.84 -7.81 18.02
C ILE A 187 -9.89 -6.93 17.32
N PRO A 188 -10.38 -5.86 17.95
CA PRO A 188 -11.25 -4.88 17.31
C PRO A 188 -10.63 -4.32 16.03
N CYS A 189 -11.43 -4.22 14.95
CA CYS A 189 -10.95 -3.72 13.68
C CYS A 189 -12.01 -2.91 12.92
N VAL A 190 -11.59 -1.75 12.43
CA VAL A 190 -12.36 -0.86 11.56
C VAL A 190 -11.58 -0.66 10.27
N VAL A 191 -12.21 -0.89 9.13
CA VAL A 191 -11.57 -0.81 7.80
C VAL A 191 -12.27 0.22 6.92
N GLY A 192 -11.63 0.65 5.85
CA GLY A 192 -12.24 1.57 4.89
C GLY A 192 -12.56 2.95 5.51
N THR A 193 -11.66 3.47 6.36
CA THR A 193 -11.84 4.81 6.94
C THR A 193 -11.47 5.94 5.97
N GLU A 194 -10.85 5.59 4.83
CA GLU A 194 -10.36 6.44 3.74
C GLU A 194 -9.26 7.45 4.14
N ILE A 195 -9.32 8.01 5.35
CA ILE A 195 -8.49 9.14 5.79
C ILE A 195 -7.91 8.97 7.21
N GLY A 196 -8.02 7.80 7.82
CA GLY A 196 -7.55 7.51 9.17
C GLY A 196 -6.07 7.84 9.40
N THR A 197 -5.19 7.44 8.48
CA THR A 197 -3.73 7.74 8.54
C THR A 197 -3.43 9.24 8.51
N ARG A 198 -4.35 10.04 7.95
CA ARG A 198 -4.24 11.50 7.81
C ARG A 198 -4.88 12.26 8.97
N VAL A 199 -5.90 11.66 9.60
CA VAL A 199 -6.66 12.28 10.71
C VAL A 199 -6.00 12.04 12.05
N PHE A 200 -5.52 10.82 12.30
CA PHE A 200 -4.89 10.45 13.56
C PHE A 200 -3.37 10.61 13.48
N LYS A 201 -2.77 11.04 14.59
CA LYS A 201 -1.32 11.24 14.69
C LYS A 201 -0.70 10.26 15.67
N ASP A 202 0.57 9.94 15.44
CA ASP A 202 1.37 9.15 16.39
C ASP A 202 1.29 9.75 17.80
N GLY A 203 1.02 8.89 18.78
CA GLY A 203 0.92 9.30 20.18
C GLY A 203 -0.46 9.81 20.61
N GLU A 204 -1.39 10.07 19.68
CA GLU A 204 -2.75 10.48 20.05
C GLU A 204 -3.49 9.34 20.75
N LYS A 205 -4.25 9.69 21.80
CA LYS A 205 -5.12 8.73 22.48
C LYS A 205 -6.47 8.71 21.79
N VAL A 206 -6.94 7.51 21.44
CA VAL A 206 -8.24 7.34 20.78
C VAL A 206 -9.02 6.20 21.41
N MET A 207 -10.34 6.27 21.24
CA MET A 207 -11.29 5.20 21.52
C MET A 207 -11.77 4.62 20.20
N VAL A 208 -11.76 3.30 20.08
CA VAL A 208 -12.27 2.55 18.93
C VAL A 208 -13.49 1.77 19.38
N ASP A 209 -14.67 2.22 18.96
CA ASP A 209 -15.92 1.47 19.05
C ASP A 209 -16.13 0.74 17.71
N ALA A 210 -15.50 -0.43 17.60
CA ALA A 210 -15.66 -1.30 16.45
C ALA A 210 -16.99 -2.08 16.49
N LYS A 211 -17.93 -1.80 17.42
CA LYS A 211 -19.32 -2.28 17.29
C LYS A 211 -20.14 -1.33 16.42
N ARG A 212 -19.82 -0.04 16.48
CA ARG A 212 -20.48 1.02 15.71
C ARG A 212 -19.65 1.55 14.54
N GLY A 213 -18.39 1.10 14.41
CA GLY A 213 -17.47 1.57 13.37
C GLY A 213 -16.99 3.00 13.62
N ILE A 214 -16.89 3.41 14.88
CA ILE A 214 -16.59 4.79 15.29
C ILE A 214 -15.22 4.84 15.96
N ILE A 215 -14.39 5.79 15.54
CA ILE A 215 -13.08 6.08 16.14
C ILE A 215 -13.09 7.53 16.62
N ARG A 216 -12.78 7.78 17.89
CA ARG A 216 -12.83 9.12 18.51
C ARG A 216 -11.54 9.48 19.21
N LYS A 217 -11.09 10.73 19.05
CA LYS A 217 -10.00 11.30 19.85
C LYS A 217 -10.48 11.54 21.29
N ILE A 218 -9.63 11.23 22.28
CA ILE A 218 -9.94 11.36 23.72
C ILE A 218 -8.81 12.00 24.51
#